data_AF-A0A6B3CNP6-F1
#
_entry.id   AF-A0A6B3CNP6-F1
#
_cell.length_a   1.000
_cell.length_b   1.000
_cell.length_c   1.000
_cell.angle_alpha   90.00
_cell.angle_beta   90.00
_cell.angle_gamma   90.00
#
_symmetry.space_group_name_H-M   'P 1'
#
loop_
_entity.id
_entity.type
_entity.pdbx_description
1 polymer ?
#
loop_
_entity_poly.entity_id
_entity_poly.type
_entity_poly.pdbx_seq_one_letter_code
_entity_poly.pdbx_strand_id
1 'polypeptide(L)'
;IVDVDPRTVAHDGPVYERPYARPDWQDALQADDANKLPRPATGDELKDQVLKLVGSPNQASKQWITQQYDHFVQGNTVLAQPEDSGMIRVDEESGLGVAIATDGNGRYAKLDPYTGAQLALAEAYRNVATTGAKPLAVSDCLNFGSPEDPAVMWQFAEAVRGLADGCLQLGTPVTGGNVSLYNQ
;
A
#
# COMPACT_ATOMS: atom_id res chain seq x y z
N ILE A 1 -28.83 30.94 -6.35
CA ILE A 1 -29.48 30.51 -7.61
C ILE A 1 -29.78 29.01 -7.59
N VAL A 2 -29.11 28.21 -6.76
CA VAL A 2 -29.55 26.84 -6.43
C VAL A 2 -29.96 26.82 -4.95
N ASP A 3 -31.15 26.28 -4.67
CA ASP A 3 -31.71 26.07 -3.33
C ASP A 3 -32.09 24.59 -3.21
N VAL A 4 -31.32 23.84 -2.43
CA VAL A 4 -31.45 22.39 -2.28
C VAL A 4 -30.97 22.00 -0.87
N ASP A 5 -31.58 20.98 -0.27
CA ASP A 5 -31.17 20.47 1.04
C ASP A 5 -29.72 19.95 0.97
N PRO A 6 -28.80 20.47 1.79
CA PRO A 6 -27.39 20.05 1.78
C PRO A 6 -27.18 18.54 1.92
N ARG A 7 -28.05 17.83 2.65
CA ARG A 7 -27.95 16.38 2.84
C ARG A 7 -28.13 15.62 1.53
N THR A 8 -29.05 16.08 0.69
CA THR A 8 -29.35 15.41 -0.58
C THR A 8 -28.18 15.48 -1.56
N VAL A 9 -27.32 16.50 -1.42
CA VAL A 9 -26.13 16.68 -2.27
C VAL A 9 -24.89 15.99 -1.68
N ALA A 10 -24.78 15.92 -0.36
CA ALA A 10 -23.57 15.43 0.31
C ALA A 10 -23.64 13.96 0.75
N HIS A 11 -24.82 13.45 1.12
CA HIS A 11 -24.97 12.16 1.79
C HIS A 11 -25.93 11.21 1.09
N ASP A 12 -27.02 11.72 0.53
CA ASP A 12 -28.10 10.86 0.02
C ASP A 12 -27.91 10.51 -1.47
N GLY A 13 -26.66 10.47 -1.93
CA GLY A 13 -26.31 9.96 -3.26
C GLY A 13 -26.65 8.47 -3.37
N PRO A 14 -27.11 7.98 -4.55
CA PRO A 14 -27.46 6.58 -4.72
C PRO A 14 -26.26 5.67 -4.49
N VAL A 15 -26.44 4.65 -3.66
CA VAL A 15 -25.46 3.59 -3.43
C VAL A 15 -25.86 2.38 -4.27
N TYR A 16 -24.88 1.75 -4.92
CA TYR A 16 -25.10 0.64 -5.83
C TYR A 16 -24.59 -0.67 -5.22
N GLU A 17 -25.46 -1.68 -5.17
CA GLU A 17 -25.04 -3.07 -4.95
C GLU A 17 -24.60 -3.66 -6.29
N ARG A 18 -23.32 -3.53 -6.59
CA ARG A 18 -22.75 -3.99 -7.85
C ARG A 18 -22.46 -5.49 -7.81
N PRO A 19 -22.78 -6.26 -8.87
CA PRO A 19 -22.37 -7.65 -8.95
C PRO A 19 -20.85 -7.73 -8.99
N TYR A 20 -20.30 -8.74 -8.33
CA TYR A 20 -18.88 -9.06 -8.40
C TYR A 20 -18.66 -10.56 -8.41
N ALA A 21 -17.62 -11.01 -9.10
CA ALA A 21 -17.27 -12.42 -9.22
C ALA A 21 -15.76 -12.57 -9.39
N ARG A 22 -15.17 -13.60 -8.77
CA ARG A 22 -13.77 -13.92 -8.96
C ARG A 22 -13.48 -14.23 -10.45
N PRO A 23 -12.47 -13.61 -11.07
CA PRO A 23 -12.16 -13.88 -12.47
C PRO A 23 -11.72 -15.32 -12.69
N ASP A 24 -12.04 -15.84 -13.87
CA ASP A 24 -11.70 -17.20 -14.31
C ASP A 24 -10.18 -17.43 -14.48
N TRP A 25 -9.44 -16.37 -14.82
CA TRP A 25 -7.99 -16.42 -14.99
C TRP A 25 -7.21 -16.46 -13.67
N GLN A 26 -7.84 -16.22 -12.52
CA GLN A 26 -7.15 -16.09 -11.24
C GLN A 26 -6.41 -17.36 -10.84
N ASP A 27 -7.01 -18.54 -11.06
CA ASP A 27 -6.39 -19.82 -10.71
C ASP A 27 -5.14 -20.10 -11.56
N ALA A 28 -5.22 -19.79 -12.86
CA ALA A 28 -4.08 -19.94 -13.77
C ALA A 28 -2.93 -19.01 -13.36
N LEU A 29 -3.24 -17.77 -12.96
CA LEU A 29 -2.23 -16.81 -12.47
C LEU A 29 -1.58 -17.31 -11.18
N GLN A 30 -2.36 -17.80 -10.22
CA GLN A 30 -1.84 -18.33 -8.95
C GLN A 30 -1.01 -19.61 -9.13
N ALA A 31 -1.36 -20.43 -10.13
CA ALA A 31 -0.63 -21.66 -10.46
C ALA A 31 0.71 -21.42 -11.19
N ASP A 32 0.96 -20.21 -11.70
CA ASP A 32 2.22 -19.83 -12.36
C ASP A 32 3.32 -19.50 -11.34
N ASP A 33 3.76 -20.54 -10.64
CA ASP A 33 4.71 -20.42 -9.53
C ASP A 33 6.17 -20.34 -9.97
N ALA A 34 6.95 -19.55 -9.22
CA ALA A 34 8.36 -19.27 -9.49
C ALA A 34 9.29 -20.49 -9.33
N ASN A 35 8.87 -21.58 -8.66
CA ASN A 35 9.71 -22.78 -8.53
C ASN A 35 9.96 -23.50 -9.84
N LYS A 36 9.22 -23.17 -10.91
CA LYS A 36 9.46 -23.68 -12.27
C LYS A 36 10.63 -22.98 -12.97
N LEU A 37 11.11 -21.85 -12.43
CA LEU A 37 12.20 -21.09 -13.02
C LEU A 37 13.57 -21.73 -12.71
N PRO A 38 14.53 -21.67 -13.65
CA PRO A 38 15.87 -22.19 -13.42
C PRO A 38 16.56 -21.43 -12.27
N ARG A 39 17.11 -22.18 -11.31
CA ARG A 39 17.90 -21.64 -10.20
C ARG A 39 19.37 -21.49 -10.63
N PRO A 40 20.09 -20.46 -10.15
CA PRO A 40 21.50 -20.33 -10.45
C PRO A 40 22.27 -21.51 -9.84
N ALA A 41 23.12 -22.14 -10.65
CA ALA A 41 23.97 -23.26 -10.27
C ALA A 41 25.40 -22.82 -9.94
N THR A 42 25.81 -21.61 -10.34
CA THR A 42 27.16 -21.07 -10.11
C THR A 42 27.15 -19.73 -9.39
N GLY A 43 28.29 -19.34 -8.83
CA GLY A 43 28.47 -18.04 -8.19
C GLY A 43 28.31 -16.87 -9.17
N ASP A 44 28.73 -17.04 -10.42
CA ASP A 44 28.58 -16.03 -11.47
C ASP A 44 27.11 -15.84 -11.87
N GLU A 45 26.36 -16.93 -12.03
CA GLU A 45 24.92 -16.87 -12.30
C GLU A 45 24.15 -16.21 -11.14
N LEU A 46 24.52 -16.50 -9.89
CA LEU A 46 23.92 -15.87 -8.72
C LEU A 46 24.24 -14.37 -8.68
N LYS A 47 25.50 -13.99 -8.94
CA LYS A 47 25.94 -12.60 -9.02
C LYS A 47 25.13 -11.85 -10.07
N ASP A 48 24.96 -12.42 -11.26
CA ASP A 48 24.19 -11.81 -12.34
C ASP A 48 22.71 -11.61 -11.95
N GLN A 49 22.10 -12.58 -11.26
CA GLN A 49 20.73 -12.45 -10.76
C GLN A 49 20.58 -11.37 -9.70
N VAL A 50 21.52 -11.29 -8.75
CA VAL A 50 21.54 -10.24 -7.72
C VAL A 50 21.68 -8.86 -8.37
N LEU A 51 22.63 -8.70 -9.30
CA LEU A 51 22.82 -7.44 -10.03
C LEU A 51 21.56 -7.03 -10.81
N LYS A 52 20.87 -8.00 -11.43
CA LYS A 52 19.60 -7.76 -12.11
C LYS A 52 18.49 -7.31 -11.15
N LEU A 53 18.43 -7.89 -9.95
CA LEU A 53 17.45 -7.52 -8.94
C LEU A 53 17.69 -6.10 -8.41
N VAL A 54 18.89 -5.82 -7.91
CA VAL A 54 19.24 -4.53 -7.29
C VAL A 54 19.31 -3.40 -8.32
N GLY A 55 19.60 -3.72 -9.59
CA GLY A 55 19.56 -2.76 -10.70
C GLY A 55 18.16 -2.47 -11.24
N SER A 56 17.13 -3.21 -10.80
CA SER A 56 15.76 -2.98 -11.28
C SER A 56 15.20 -1.67 -10.72
N PRO A 57 14.40 -0.89 -11.48
CA PRO A 57 13.79 0.35 -10.97
C PRO A 57 12.95 0.17 -9.71
N ASN A 58 12.43 -1.03 -9.45
CA ASN A 58 11.68 -1.33 -8.23
C ASN A 58 12.57 -1.38 -6.99
N GLN A 59 13.81 -1.88 -7.10
CA GLN A 59 14.74 -2.09 -5.98
C GLN A 59 15.89 -1.09 -5.92
N ALA A 60 16.20 -0.43 -7.04
CA ALA A 60 17.26 0.56 -7.13
C ALA A 60 17.00 1.77 -6.23
N SER A 61 18.08 2.47 -5.87
CA SER A 61 18.05 3.65 -5.01
C SER A 61 17.04 4.69 -5.49
N LYS A 62 16.23 5.22 -4.56
CA LYS A 62 15.27 6.31 -4.80
C LYS A 62 15.88 7.69 -4.59
N GLN A 63 17.18 7.77 -4.32
CA GLN A 63 17.88 9.01 -3.97
C GLN A 63 17.72 10.11 -5.01
N TRP A 64 17.67 9.77 -6.30
CA TRP A 64 17.43 10.76 -7.35
C TRP A 64 16.08 11.48 -7.19
N ILE A 65 15.06 10.81 -6.67
CA ILE A 65 13.73 11.39 -6.38
C ILE A 65 13.82 12.21 -5.10
N THR A 66 14.33 11.64 -4.01
CA THR A 66 14.26 12.25 -2.69
C THR A 66 15.17 13.47 -2.54
N GLN A 67 16.29 13.54 -3.27
CA GLN A 67 17.20 14.70 -3.25
C GLN A 67 16.63 15.95 -3.91
N GLN A 68 15.50 15.84 -4.63
CA GLN A 68 14.82 17.00 -5.21
C GLN A 68 14.03 17.80 -4.16
N TYR A 69 13.85 17.25 -2.96
CA TYR A 69 13.04 17.82 -1.89
C TYR A 69 13.89 18.16 -0.68
N ASP A 70 13.59 19.29 -0.05
CA ASP A 70 14.12 19.60 1.26
C ASP A 70 13.51 18.68 2.32
N HIS A 71 14.35 18.26 3.26
CA HIS A 71 13.97 17.43 4.41
C HIS A 71 14.53 17.96 5.73
N PHE A 72 14.99 19.21 5.76
CA PHE A 72 15.60 19.83 6.96
C PHE A 72 14.90 21.12 7.42
N VAL A 73 14.04 21.72 6.61
CA VAL A 73 13.27 22.91 6.97
C VAL A 73 12.46 22.62 8.25
N GLN A 74 12.50 23.60 9.18
CA GLN A 74 12.02 23.51 10.57
C GLN A 74 12.86 22.64 11.53
N GLY A 75 13.91 21.95 11.07
CA GLY A 75 14.89 21.29 11.94
C GLY A 75 14.38 20.10 12.76
N ASN A 76 13.17 19.60 12.45
CA ASN A 76 12.48 18.58 13.24
C ASN A 76 12.56 17.17 12.64
N THR A 77 13.18 17.00 11.47
CA THR A 77 13.38 15.68 10.87
C THR A 77 14.37 14.86 11.67
N VAL A 78 13.92 13.68 12.10
CA VAL A 78 14.73 12.69 12.85
C VAL A 78 15.20 11.58 11.93
N LEU A 79 14.27 11.02 11.13
CA LEU A 79 14.55 9.96 10.15
C LEU A 79 14.01 10.37 8.77
N ALA A 80 14.77 10.08 7.73
CA ALA A 80 14.44 10.32 6.33
C ALA A 80 15.10 9.23 5.46
N GLN A 81 14.97 9.29 4.14
CA GLN A 81 15.65 8.36 3.23
C GLN A 81 17.15 8.21 3.63
N PRO A 82 17.68 6.98 3.81
CA PRO A 82 17.15 5.69 3.34
C PRO A 82 16.40 4.85 4.40
N GLU A 83 15.93 5.45 5.49
CA GLU A 83 15.25 4.73 6.58
C GLU A 83 13.90 4.15 6.15
N ASP A 84 13.43 3.10 6.85
CA ASP A 84 12.16 2.40 6.56
C ASP A 84 10.91 3.29 6.73
N SER A 85 11.01 4.37 7.52
CA SER A 85 9.93 5.33 7.70
C SER A 85 10.46 6.75 7.89
N GLY A 86 9.63 7.75 7.56
CA GLY A 86 9.93 9.15 7.86
C GLY A 86 9.51 9.49 9.29
N MET A 87 10.37 10.17 10.05
CA MET A 87 10.08 10.56 11.43
C MET A 87 10.34 12.04 11.68
N ILE A 88 9.34 12.72 12.24
CA ILE A 88 9.41 14.13 12.62
C ILE A 88 9.20 14.26 14.14
N ARG A 89 10.08 15.02 14.80
CA ARG A 89 9.89 15.46 16.19
C ARG A 89 8.83 16.56 16.22
N VAL A 90 7.85 16.42 17.10
CA VAL A 90 6.75 17.39 17.28
C VAL A 90 7.02 18.30 18.47
N ASP A 91 7.70 17.79 19.50
CA ASP A 91 8.02 18.54 20.70
C ASP A 91 9.48 18.29 21.12
N GLU A 92 10.23 19.38 21.31
CA GLU A 92 11.65 19.34 21.69
C GLU A 92 11.84 19.03 23.17
N GLU A 93 10.89 19.42 24.02
CA GLU A 93 11.01 19.22 25.47
C GLU A 93 10.73 17.77 25.86
N SER A 94 9.63 17.19 25.36
CA SER A 94 9.30 15.78 25.62
C SER A 94 10.01 14.79 24.70
N GLY A 95 10.53 15.24 23.55
CA GLY A 95 11.10 14.39 22.52
C GLY A 95 10.06 13.57 21.73
N LEU A 96 8.77 13.87 21.88
CA LEU A 96 7.70 13.19 21.13
C LEU A 96 7.78 13.48 19.63
N GLY A 97 7.42 12.49 18.83
CA GLY A 97 7.43 12.57 17.37
C GLY A 97 6.42 11.63 16.72
N VAL A 98 6.32 11.74 15.40
CA VAL A 98 5.44 10.95 14.55
C VAL A 98 6.27 10.25 13.49
N ALA A 99 6.04 8.95 13.32
CA ALA A 99 6.61 8.15 12.24
C ALA A 99 5.53 7.79 11.22
N ILE A 100 5.89 7.79 9.93
CA ILE A 100 4.99 7.44 8.82
C ILE A 100 5.71 6.57 7.80
N ALA A 101 5.04 5.50 7.38
CA ALA A 101 5.44 4.65 6.27
C ALA A 101 4.28 4.50 5.28
N THR A 102 4.59 4.19 4.03
CA THR A 102 3.62 3.93 2.98
C THR A 102 4.08 2.75 2.16
N ASP A 103 3.21 1.76 1.99
CA ASP A 103 3.57 0.49 1.36
C ASP A 103 2.45 -0.02 0.47
N GLY A 104 2.83 -0.79 -0.54
CA GLY A 104 1.89 -1.34 -1.52
C GLY A 104 2.59 -2.22 -2.54
N ASN A 105 2.01 -3.38 -2.82
CA ASN A 105 2.56 -4.31 -3.79
C ASN A 105 1.50 -4.83 -4.77
N GLY A 106 1.42 -4.16 -5.93
CA GLY A 106 0.45 -4.50 -6.97
C GLY A 106 0.58 -5.93 -7.51
N ARG A 107 1.75 -6.58 -7.39
CA ARG A 107 1.91 -7.98 -7.81
C ARG A 107 1.20 -8.94 -6.85
N TYR A 108 1.35 -8.73 -5.54
CA TYR A 108 0.64 -9.53 -4.55
C TYR A 108 -0.86 -9.23 -4.60
N ALA A 109 -1.27 -7.97 -4.71
CA ALA A 109 -2.67 -7.61 -4.86
C ALA A 109 -3.31 -8.22 -6.12
N LYS A 110 -2.56 -8.35 -7.22
CA LYS A 110 -3.04 -9.05 -8.43
C LYS A 110 -3.16 -10.57 -8.22
N LEU A 111 -2.23 -11.17 -7.50
CA LEU A 111 -2.22 -12.62 -7.20
C LEU A 111 -3.33 -13.01 -6.22
N ASP A 112 -3.58 -12.19 -5.22
CA ASP A 112 -4.61 -12.34 -4.21
C ASP A 112 -4.90 -10.96 -3.59
N PRO A 113 -6.03 -10.32 -3.94
CA PRO A 113 -6.35 -8.98 -3.43
C PRO A 113 -6.51 -8.93 -1.91
N TYR A 114 -7.07 -9.98 -1.30
CA TYR A 114 -7.28 -10.06 0.15
C TYR A 114 -5.94 -10.15 0.88
N THR A 115 -5.12 -11.13 0.51
CA THR A 115 -3.80 -11.31 1.13
C THR A 115 -2.85 -10.17 0.77
N GLY A 116 -2.95 -9.61 -0.43
CA GLY A 116 -2.16 -8.47 -0.89
C GLY A 116 -2.43 -7.20 -0.09
N ALA A 117 -3.68 -6.93 0.27
CA ALA A 117 -4.03 -5.81 1.14
C ALA A 117 -3.46 -6.00 2.56
N GLN A 118 -3.56 -7.21 3.12
CA GLN A 118 -2.97 -7.54 4.41
C GLN A 118 -1.44 -7.40 4.39
N LEU A 119 -0.78 -7.80 3.30
CA LEU A 119 0.66 -7.64 3.15
C LEU A 119 1.08 -6.18 3.16
N ALA A 120 0.40 -5.31 2.39
CA ALA A 120 0.70 -3.88 2.36
C ALA A 120 0.53 -3.23 3.75
N LEU A 121 -0.55 -3.59 4.45
CA LEU A 121 -0.79 -3.15 5.83
C LEU A 121 0.35 -3.63 6.77
N ALA A 122 0.72 -4.91 6.69
CA ALA A 122 1.73 -5.49 7.55
C ALA A 122 3.14 -4.93 7.28
N GLU A 123 3.43 -4.55 6.04
CA GLU A 123 4.67 -3.88 5.64
C GLU A 123 4.74 -2.47 6.24
N ALA A 124 3.72 -1.64 6.04
CA ALA A 124 3.65 -0.29 6.63
C ALA A 124 3.69 -0.30 8.16
N TYR A 125 2.96 -1.23 8.78
CA TYR A 125 3.00 -1.42 10.23
C TYR A 125 4.42 -1.74 10.71
N ARG A 126 5.13 -2.64 10.01
CA ARG A 126 6.49 -3.06 10.36
C ARG A 126 7.49 -1.92 10.18
N ASN A 127 7.40 -1.20 9.08
CA ASN A 127 8.28 -0.06 8.77
C ASN A 127 8.18 1.04 9.83
N VAL A 128 6.98 1.31 10.35
CA VAL A 128 6.82 2.22 11.50
C VAL A 128 7.38 1.58 12.77
N ALA A 129 7.04 0.32 13.06
CA ALA A 129 7.45 -0.36 14.29
C ALA A 129 8.98 -0.52 14.44
N THR A 130 9.72 -0.72 13.34
CA THR A 130 11.19 -0.88 13.36
C THR A 130 11.92 0.39 13.78
N THR A 131 11.28 1.57 13.67
CA THR A 131 11.84 2.84 14.18
C THR A 131 11.70 3.01 15.69
N GLY A 132 11.01 2.08 16.37
CA GLY A 132 10.65 2.19 17.78
C GLY A 132 9.34 2.94 18.04
N ALA A 133 8.70 3.50 17.02
CA ALA A 133 7.37 4.07 17.12
C ALA A 133 6.29 2.98 17.27
N LYS A 134 5.18 3.31 17.93
CA LYS A 134 4.00 2.45 17.99
C LYS A 134 3.04 2.84 16.86
N PRO A 135 2.69 1.93 15.92
CA PRO A 135 1.64 2.21 14.95
C PRO A 135 0.30 2.45 15.65
N LEU A 136 -0.42 3.51 15.25
CA LEU A 136 -1.66 3.94 15.91
C LEU A 136 -2.88 3.97 14.98
N ALA A 137 -2.67 4.17 13.69
CA ALA A 137 -3.74 4.31 12.71
C ALA A 137 -3.19 4.04 11.30
N VAL A 138 -4.09 3.78 10.36
CA VAL A 138 -3.78 3.73 8.93
C VAL A 138 -4.68 4.66 8.13
N SER A 139 -4.15 5.11 7.00
CA SER A 139 -4.94 5.72 5.93
C SER A 139 -4.75 4.88 4.68
N ASP A 140 -5.83 4.54 3.98
CA ASP A 140 -5.77 3.74 2.77
C ASP A 140 -5.95 4.57 1.49
N CYS A 141 -5.28 4.13 0.41
CA CYS A 141 -5.43 4.70 -0.92
C CYS A 141 -5.77 3.57 -1.89
N LEU A 142 -7.06 3.25 -2.00
CA LEU A 142 -7.57 2.17 -2.84
C LEU A 142 -7.66 2.63 -4.29
N ASN A 143 -6.92 1.98 -5.19
CA ASN A 143 -6.84 2.32 -6.61
C ASN A 143 -7.19 1.10 -7.46
N PHE A 144 -8.37 1.12 -8.06
CA PHE A 144 -8.92 -0.01 -8.83
C PHE A 144 -9.47 0.45 -10.18
N GLY A 145 -9.70 -0.52 -11.08
CA GLY A 145 -10.32 -0.30 -12.38
C GLY A 145 -11.81 0.07 -12.28
N SER A 146 -12.57 -0.18 -13.34
CA SER A 146 -13.99 0.12 -13.35
C SER A 146 -14.76 -0.81 -12.41
N PRO A 147 -15.57 -0.29 -11.46
CA PRO A 147 -16.43 -1.11 -10.60
C PRO A 147 -17.61 -1.73 -11.36
N GLU A 148 -17.78 -1.41 -12.65
CA GLU A 148 -18.77 -2.04 -13.53
C GLU A 148 -18.32 -3.42 -14.02
N ASP A 149 -17.02 -3.71 -13.96
CA ASP A 149 -16.48 -5.04 -14.22
C ASP A 149 -16.60 -5.90 -12.95
N PRO A 150 -17.34 -7.03 -12.98
CA PRO A 150 -17.49 -7.90 -11.82
C PRO A 150 -16.15 -8.44 -11.26
N ALA A 151 -15.14 -8.64 -12.10
CA ALA A 151 -13.83 -9.12 -11.67
C ALA A 151 -13.07 -8.04 -10.90
N VAL A 152 -13.12 -6.79 -11.37
CA VAL A 152 -12.50 -5.65 -10.70
C VAL A 152 -13.22 -5.31 -9.40
N MET A 153 -14.56 -5.33 -9.41
CA MET A 153 -15.35 -5.12 -8.20
C MET A 153 -15.07 -6.22 -7.16
N TRP A 154 -14.82 -7.46 -7.59
CA TRP A 154 -14.40 -8.55 -6.71
C TRP A 154 -13.02 -8.29 -6.09
N GLN A 155 -12.05 -7.84 -6.90
CA GLN A 155 -10.73 -7.48 -6.38
C GLN A 155 -10.80 -6.35 -5.34
N PHE A 156 -11.60 -5.32 -5.61
CA PHE A 156 -11.84 -4.22 -4.67
C PHE A 156 -12.47 -4.73 -3.36
N ALA A 157 -13.55 -5.51 -3.45
CA ALA A 157 -14.23 -6.06 -2.28
C ALA A 157 -13.30 -6.93 -1.43
N GLU A 158 -12.50 -7.80 -2.05
CA GLU A 158 -11.55 -8.66 -1.36
C GLU A 158 -10.41 -7.86 -0.71
N ALA A 159 -9.89 -6.83 -1.36
CA ALA A 159 -8.87 -5.96 -0.79
C ALA A 159 -9.39 -5.17 0.42
N VAL A 160 -10.61 -4.62 0.34
CA VAL A 160 -11.27 -3.93 1.46
C VAL A 160 -11.47 -4.89 2.63
N ARG A 161 -11.94 -6.11 2.36
CA ARG A 161 -12.11 -7.16 3.37
C ARG A 161 -10.77 -7.53 4.02
N GLY A 162 -9.72 -7.71 3.22
CA GLY A 162 -8.36 -8.02 3.69
C GLY A 162 -7.79 -6.94 4.59
N LEU A 163 -7.92 -5.68 4.17
CA LEU A 163 -7.49 -4.53 4.97
C LEU A 163 -8.25 -4.46 6.30
N ALA A 164 -9.59 -4.63 6.28
CA ALA A 164 -10.41 -4.59 7.48
C ALA A 164 -10.03 -5.69 8.48
N ASP A 165 -9.91 -6.94 8.02
CA ASP A 165 -9.52 -8.08 8.85
C ASP A 165 -8.10 -7.91 9.40
N GLY A 166 -7.16 -7.41 8.58
CA GLY A 166 -5.80 -7.11 9.01
C GLY A 166 -5.73 -6.00 10.07
N CYS A 167 -6.52 -4.93 9.89
CA CYS A 167 -6.63 -3.83 10.86
C CYS A 167 -7.19 -4.32 12.20
N LEU A 168 -8.22 -5.16 12.15
CA LEU A 168 -8.80 -5.79 13.34
C LEU A 168 -7.77 -6.66 14.07
N GLN A 169 -6.99 -7.45 13.33
CA GLN A 169 -5.95 -8.32 13.90
C GLN A 169 -4.82 -7.51 14.56
N LEU A 170 -4.37 -6.43 13.93
CA LEU A 170 -3.27 -5.59 14.44
C LEU A 170 -3.74 -4.58 15.50
N GLY A 171 -5.04 -4.38 15.66
CA GLY A 171 -5.59 -3.37 16.55
C GLY A 171 -5.35 -1.94 16.07
N THR A 172 -5.25 -1.75 14.75
CA THR A 172 -4.92 -0.46 14.13
C THR A 172 -6.12 0.03 13.31
N PRO A 173 -6.82 1.09 13.72
CA PRO A 173 -7.99 1.58 13.00
C PRO A 173 -7.62 2.27 11.68
N VAL A 174 -8.53 2.18 10.72
CA VAL A 174 -8.54 3.06 9.54
C VAL A 174 -9.13 4.41 9.95
N THR A 175 -8.37 5.50 9.83
CA THR A 175 -8.82 6.85 10.23
C THR A 175 -9.15 7.78 9.07
N GLY A 176 -8.86 7.35 7.84
CA GLY A 176 -9.12 8.10 6.63
C GLY A 176 -8.68 7.31 5.41
N GLY A 177 -8.95 7.84 4.23
CA GLY A 177 -8.51 7.22 3.00
C GLY A 177 -9.05 7.88 1.75
N ASN A 178 -8.72 7.29 0.62
CA ASN A 178 -9.19 7.67 -0.70
C ASN A 178 -9.55 6.43 -1.52
N VAL A 179 -10.58 6.54 -2.34
CA VAL A 179 -10.95 5.51 -3.32
C VAL A 179 -10.92 6.12 -4.71
N SER A 180 -10.02 5.62 -5.54
CA SER A 180 -9.92 5.93 -6.98
C SER A 180 -10.39 4.71 -7.78
N LEU A 181 -11.46 4.90 -8.54
CA LEU A 181 -12.03 3.90 -9.44
C LEU A 181 -11.82 4.33 -10.90
N TYR A 182 -12.05 3.40 -11.83
CA TYR A 182 -11.91 3.61 -13.28
C TYR A 182 -10.45 3.82 -13.76
N ASN A 183 -9.48 3.21 -13.08
CA ASN A 183 -8.06 3.22 -13.47
C ASN A 183 -7.68 2.09 -14.46
N GLN A 184 -8.43 1.92 -15.56
CA GLN A 184 -8.17 0.88 -16.56
C GLN A 184 -8.34 1.37 -17.99
#